data_AF-A0A2E0QT48-F1
#
_entry.id   AF-A0A2E0QT48-F1
#
_cell.length_a   1.000
_cell.length_b   1.000
_cell.length_c   1.000
_cell.angle_alpha   90.00
_cell.angle_beta   90.00
_cell.angle_gamma   90.00
#
_symmetry.space_group_name_H-M   'P 1'
#
loop_
_entity.id
_entity.type
_entity.pdbx_description
1 polymer ?
#
loop_
_entity_poly.entity_id
_entity_poly.type
_entity_poly.pdbx_seq_one_letter_code
_entity_poly.pdbx_strand_id
1 'polypeptide(L)' 'MTFDRIAPEALKLPLEDRIQLAASLWESIEDPYALAADRADEDAIVLALARDAEIESGKVAPLSHSDLMKRLRK' A
#
# COMPACT_ATOMS: atom_id res chain seq x y z
N MET A 1 -14.13 11.64 5.71
CA MET A 1 -15.38 11.80 4.94
C MET A 1 -15.55 10.55 4.07
N THR A 2 -16.74 9.98 3.95
CA THR A 2 -16.95 8.74 3.20
C THR A 2 -16.93 8.99 1.68
N PHE A 3 -16.17 8.16 0.96
CA PHE A 3 -15.96 8.20 -0.50
C PHE A 3 -17.27 8.38 -1.29
N ASP A 4 -18.34 7.74 -0.83
CA ASP A 4 -19.69 7.78 -1.41
C ASP A 4 -20.31 9.19 -1.49
N ARG A 5 -19.80 10.14 -0.70
CA ARG A 5 -20.26 11.54 -0.74
C ARG A 5 -19.46 12.42 -1.70
N ILE A 6 -18.20 12.05 -1.98
CA ILE A 6 -17.27 12.87 -2.77
C ILE A 6 -17.43 12.58 -4.26
N ALA A 7 -17.61 11.31 -4.63
CA ALA A 7 -17.74 10.89 -6.02
C ALA A 7 -18.84 11.62 -6.81
N PRO A 8 -20.11 11.73 -6.32
CA PRO A 8 -21.15 12.41 -7.07
C PRO A 8 -20.96 13.93 -7.19
N GLU A 9 -20.34 14.59 -6.20
CA GLU A 9 -20.07 16.02 -6.25
C GLU A 9 -18.88 16.34 -7.17
N ALA A 10 -17.83 15.51 -7.16
CA ALA A 10 -16.68 15.67 -8.05
C ALA A 10 -17.07 15.54 -9.53
N LEU A 11 -18.05 14.69 -9.86
CA LEU A 11 -18.52 14.51 -11.24
C LEU A 11 -19.28 15.74 -11.77
N LYS A 12 -19.85 16.58 -10.90
CA LYS A 12 -20.53 17.83 -11.28
C LYS A 12 -19.57 18.95 -11.67
N LEU A 13 -18.28 18.81 -11.34
CA LEU A 13 -17.27 19.81 -11.68
C LEU A 13 -16.98 19.82 -13.20
N PRO A 14 -16.59 20.99 -13.74
CA PRO A 14 -16.02 21.12 -15.08
C PRO A 14 -14.81 20.20 -15.30
N LEU A 15 -14.53 19.84 -16.55
CA LEU A 15 -13.45 18.89 -16.88
C LEU A 15 -12.09 19.32 -16.31
N GLU A 16 -11.73 20.60 -16.43
CA GLU A 16 -10.45 21.12 -15.94
C GLU A 16 -10.32 21.00 -14.41
N ASP A 17 -11.36 21.36 -13.68
CA ASP A 17 -11.41 21.25 -12.22
C ASP A 17 -11.33 19.80 -11.76
N ARG A 18 -11.93 18.86 -12.52
CA ARG A 18 -11.82 17.42 -12.23
C ARG A 18 -10.41 16.90 -12.44
N ILE A 19 -9.70 17.38 -13.46
CA ILE A 19 -8.30 16.99 -13.72
C ILE A 19 -7.41 17.47 -12.58
N GLN A 20 -7.55 18.74 -12.17
CA GLN A 20 -6.80 19.30 -11.05
C GLN A 20 -7.10 18.57 -9.73
N LEU A 21 -8.38 18.31 -9.46
CA LEU A 21 -8.79 17.56 -8.27
C LEU A 21 -8.20 16.15 -8.26
N ALA A 22 -8.27 15.42 -9.39
CA ALA A 22 -7.72 14.07 -9.49
C ALA A 22 -6.20 14.05 -9.28
N ALA A 23 -5.47 15.00 -9.87
CA ALA A 23 -4.02 15.10 -9.69
C ALA A 23 -3.65 15.38 -8.23
N SER A 24 -4.29 16.37 -7.60
CA SER A 24 -4.04 16.71 -6.19
C SER A 24 -4.36 15.57 -5.23
N LEU A 25 -5.44 14.81 -5.49
CA LEU A 25 -5.79 13.65 -4.69
C LEU A 25 -4.77 12.53 -4.87
N TRP A 26 -4.33 12.27 -6.09
CA TRP A 26 -3.32 11.25 -6.38
C TRP A 26 -1.99 11.54 -5.66
N GLU A 27 -1.53 12.79 -5.70
CA GLU A 27 -0.31 13.22 -5.00
C GLU A 27 -0.44 13.18 -3.47
N SER A 28 -1.66 13.30 -2.95
CA SER A 28 -1.93 13.18 -1.51
C SER A 28 -1.95 11.75 -0.98
N ILE A 29 -1.95 10.75 -1.88
CA ILE A 29 -1.86 9.34 -1.47
C ILE A 29 -0.43 9.07 -1.04
N GLU A 30 -0.23 8.96 0.28
CA GLU A 30 1.00 8.44 0.83
C GLU A 30 1.21 7.01 0.32
N ASP A 31 2.37 6.71 -0.28
CA ASP A 31 2.68 5.36 -0.71
C ASP A 31 2.87 4.48 0.54
N PRO A 32 1.96 3.53 0.82
CA PRO A 32 2.06 2.68 2.00
C PRO A 32 3.31 1.78 1.96
N TYR A 33 4.02 1.73 0.83
CA TYR A 33 5.26 1.02 0.62
C TYR A 33 6.49 1.92 0.51
N ALA A 34 6.37 3.25 0.64
CA ALA A 34 7.52 4.18 0.64
C ALA A 34 8.55 3.83 1.74
N LEU A 35 8.10 3.28 2.86
CA LEU A 35 8.95 2.78 3.95
C LEU A 35 9.88 1.62 3.54
N ALA A 36 9.70 1.02 2.36
CA ALA A 36 10.61 0.03 1.80
C ALA A 36 11.74 0.67 0.97
N ALA A 37 11.53 1.88 0.44
CA ALA A 37 12.50 2.58 -0.40
C ALA A 37 13.54 3.39 0.41
N ASP A 38 13.18 3.86 1.61
CA ASP A 38 14.04 4.67 2.48
C ASP A 38 14.88 3.87 3.49
N ARG A 39 14.83 2.53 3.46
CA ARG A 39 15.68 1.73 4.35
C ARG A 39 17.09 1.65 3.78
N ALA A 40 18.08 1.94 4.62
CA ALA A 40 19.45 1.59 4.30
C ALA A 40 19.55 0.08 4.07
N ASP A 41 20.41 -0.35 3.15
CA ASP A 41 20.62 -1.77 2.83
C ASP A 41 20.88 -2.61 4.10
N GLU A 42 21.56 -2.03 5.08
CA GLU A 42 21.84 -2.67 6.37
C GLU A 42 20.55 -2.97 7.18
N ASP A 43 19.60 -2.03 7.24
CA ASP A 43 18.32 -2.23 7.92
C ASP A 43 17.47 -3.31 7.21
N ALA A 44 17.57 -3.39 5.88
CA ALA A 44 16.91 -4.42 5.09
C ALA A 44 17.48 -5.82 5.39
N ILE A 45 18.81 -5.94 5.50
CA ILE A 45 19.48 -7.19 5.87
C ILE A 45 19.09 -7.61 7.29
N VAL A 46 19.12 -6.68 8.26
CA VAL A 46 18.72 -6.96 9.64
C VAL A 46 17.28 -7.44 9.71
N LEU A 47 16.36 -6.80 8.98
CA LEU A 47 14.97 -7.23 8.90
C LEU A 47 14.84 -8.64 8.30
N ALA A 48 15.56 -8.93 7.22
CA ALA A 48 15.51 -10.23 6.55
C ALA A 48 15.94 -11.36 7.50
N LEU A 49 17.08 -11.18 8.19
CA LEU A 49 17.58 -12.14 9.17
C LEU A 49 16.59 -12.35 10.33
N ALA A 50 15.97 -11.27 10.82
CA ALA A 50 14.96 -11.38 11.87
C ALA A 50 13.73 -12.16 11.41
N ARG A 51 13.27 -11.95 10.16
CA ARG A 51 12.13 -12.68 9.59
C ARG A 51 12.44 -14.15 9.39
N ASP A 52 13.63 -14.49 8.94
CA ASP A 52 14.07 -15.88 8.79
C ASP A 52 14.06 -16.61 10.14
N ALA A 53 14.61 -16.01 11.19
CA ALA A 53 14.56 -16.58 12.54
C ALA A 53 13.13 -16.79 13.06
N GLU A 54 12.21 -15.87 12.75
CA GLU A 54 10.79 -16.03 13.12
C GLU A 54 10.10 -17.18 12.36
N ILE A 55 10.47 -17.41 11.10
CA ILE A 55 9.97 -18.52 10.29
C ILE A 55 10.55 -19.85 10.80
N GLU A 56 11.85 -19.92 11.01
CA GLU A 56 12.56 -21.12 11.48
C GLU A 56 12.11 -21.56 12.88
N SER A 57 11.86 -20.61 13.77
CA SER A 57 11.30 -20.88 15.11
C SER A 57 9.83 -21.28 15.09
N GLY A 58 9.15 -21.17 13.95
CA GLY A 58 7.71 -21.44 13.81
C GLY A 58 6.82 -20.38 14.47
N LYS A 59 7.38 -19.26 14.91
CA LYS A 59 6.63 -18.13 15.50
C LYS A 59 5.67 -17.52 14.48
N VAL A 60 6.05 -17.53 13.20
CA VAL A 60 5.21 -17.08 12.09
C VAL A 60 5.15 -18.14 10.99
N ALA A 61 3.98 -18.25 10.34
CA ALA A 61 3.82 -19.14 9.19
C ALA A 61 4.11 -18.37 7.89
N PRO A 62 5.04 -18.86 7.04
CA PRO A 62 5.31 -18.22 5.76
C PRO A 62 4.08 -18.30 4.85
N LEU A 63 3.84 -17.23 4.11
CA LEU A 63 2.71 -17.14 3.20
C LEU A 63 3.12 -17.66 1.81
N SER A 64 2.46 -18.71 1.32
CA SER A 64 2.68 -19.18 -0.04
C SER A 64 2.15 -18.16 -1.06
N HIS A 65 2.72 -18.14 -2.27
CA HIS A 65 2.22 -17.32 -3.36
C HIS A 65 0.72 -17.56 -3.61
N SER A 66 0.29 -18.82 -3.60
CA SER A 66 -1.11 -19.18 -3.82
C SER A 66 -2.04 -18.60 -2.74
N ASP A 67 -1.61 -18.57 -1.48
CA ASP A 67 -2.41 -18.07 -0.37
C ASP A 67 -2.44 -16.54 -0.35
N LEU A 68 -1.35 -15.89 -0.76
CA LEU A 68 -1.32 -14.46 -1.02
C LEU A 68 -2.33 -14.09 -2.11
N MET A 69 -2.30 -14.77 -3.26
CA MET A 69 -3.20 -14.47 -4.37
C MET A 69 -4.67 -14.74 -4.03
N LYS A 70 -4.97 -15.71 -3.18
CA LYS A 70 -6.34 -15.92 -2.66
C LYS A 70 -6.82 -14.74 -1.81
N ARG A 71 -5.95 -14.14 -1.00
CA ARG A 71 -6.30 -12.98 -0.14
C ARG A 71 -6.56 -11.72 -0.96
N LEU A 72 -5.78 -11.48 -2.01
CA LEU A 72 -5.88 -10.28 -2.86
C LEU A 72 -7.07 -10.29 -3.83
N ARG A 73 -7.69 -11.45 -4.08
CA ARG A 73 -8.85 -11.59 -4.98
C ARG A 73 -10.20 -11.48 -4.25
N LYS A 74 -10.19 -11.14 -2.96
CA LYS A 74 -11.40 -10.80 -2.18
C LYS A 74 -11.60 -9.30 -2.17
#